data_AF-A0A352SF26-F1
#
_entry.id   AF-A0A352SF26-F1
#
_cell.length_a   1.000
_cell.length_b   1.000
_cell.length_c   1.000
_cell.angle_alpha   90.00
_cell.angle_beta   90.00
_cell.angle_gamma   90.00
#
_symmetry.space_group_name_H-M   'P 1'
#
loop_
_entity.id
_entity.type
_entity.pdbx_description
1 polymer ?
#
loop_
_entity_poly.entity_id
_entity_poly.type
_entity_poly.pdbx_seq_one_letter_code
_entity_poly.pdbx_strand_id
1 'polypeptide(L)'
;MEEILYVKIAQNIPVAKRQVTFHDLATLHCTNKKVVQELNQMVFYTLPAHGPQKTMFTIAKVYEVIHQKYPNLKIENLGERDFVIDYEKPDEKEKQKKWEYVRTIFVSFIVFMGAAFTIMTFNEDVSVADVFDKVYRLVLGQEKQGGSIIEIFYAIGLPVGILVFYNHFRRKKIKDDPTPIQVEMHTYEEQVNKTLIAAASREGKTIDSDSV
;
A
#
# COMPACT_ATOMS: atom_id res chain seq x y z
N MET A 1 30.81 -1.00 -29.72
CA MET A 1 30.50 -0.88 -28.28
C MET A 1 29.31 -1.79 -28.04
N GLU A 2 29.35 -2.66 -27.04
CA GLU A 2 28.17 -3.44 -26.65
C GLU A 2 27.08 -2.46 -26.20
N GLU A 3 25.90 -2.52 -26.81
CA GLU A 3 24.75 -1.74 -26.36
C GLU A 3 24.15 -2.43 -25.12
N ILE A 4 24.15 -1.72 -23.99
CA ILE A 4 23.59 -2.19 -22.73
C ILE A 4 22.26 -1.49 -22.49
N LEU A 5 21.21 -2.28 -22.22
CA LEU A 5 19.88 -1.83 -21.83
C LEU A 5 19.68 -2.10 -20.35
N TYR A 6 19.56 -1.03 -19.58
CA TYR A 6 19.18 -1.07 -18.17
C TYR A 6 17.66 -1.11 -18.06
N VAL A 7 17.15 -2.11 -17.34
CA VAL A 7 15.73 -2.33 -17.12
C VAL A 7 15.45 -2.18 -15.63
N LYS A 8 14.59 -1.22 -15.26
CA LYS A 8 14.11 -1.07 -13.89
C LYS A 8 12.61 -1.36 -13.83
N ILE A 9 12.26 -2.45 -13.16
CA ILE A 9 10.88 -2.90 -12.94
C ILE A 9 10.54 -2.79 -11.45
N ALA A 10 9.33 -2.30 -11.16
CA ALA A 10 8.78 -2.26 -9.81
C ALA A 10 8.11 -3.59 -9.46
N GLN A 11 8.02 -3.92 -8.17
CA GLN A 11 7.40 -5.17 -7.71
C GLN A 11 5.91 -5.27 -8.07
N ASN A 12 5.19 -4.15 -8.06
CA ASN A 12 3.76 -4.08 -8.35
C ASN A 12 3.47 -2.96 -9.35
N ILE A 13 2.79 -3.30 -10.45
CA ILE A 13 2.51 -2.40 -11.56
C ILE A 13 0.99 -2.37 -11.78
N PRO A 14 0.29 -1.31 -11.35
CA PRO A 14 -1.13 -1.15 -11.60
C PRO A 14 -1.37 -0.75 -13.05
N VAL A 15 -2.14 -1.55 -13.79
CA VAL A 15 -2.49 -1.28 -15.19
C VAL A 15 -4.00 -1.17 -15.36
N ALA A 16 -4.45 -0.07 -15.99
CA ALA A 16 -5.86 0.15 -16.31
C ALA A 16 -6.27 -0.45 -17.67
N LYS A 17 -5.29 -0.78 -18.52
CA LYS A 17 -5.48 -1.32 -19.87
C LYS A 17 -5.03 -2.78 -19.90
N ARG A 18 -5.72 -3.60 -20.71
CA ARG A 18 -5.36 -5.02 -20.89
C ARG A 18 -4.12 -5.22 -21.73
N GLN A 19 -3.87 -4.30 -22.65
CA GLN A 19 -2.65 -4.27 -23.43
C GLN A 19 -1.60 -3.52 -22.63
N VAL A 20 -0.63 -4.25 -22.07
CA VAL A 20 0.46 -3.69 -21.28
C VAL A 20 1.64 -3.44 -22.21
N THR A 21 2.09 -2.19 -22.26
CA THR A 21 3.29 -1.80 -23.02
C THR A 21 4.52 -1.79 -22.12
N PHE A 22 5.72 -1.87 -22.68
CA PHE A 22 6.95 -1.73 -21.90
C PHE A 22 7.07 -0.38 -21.20
N HIS A 23 6.50 0.68 -21.79
CA HIS A 23 6.43 2.00 -21.16
C HIS A 23 5.67 1.95 -19.81
N ASP A 24 4.62 1.14 -19.73
CA ASP A 24 3.81 1.00 -18.52
C ASP A 24 4.47 0.05 -17.50
N LEU A 25 5.36 -0.84 -17.98
CA LEU A 25 5.93 -1.93 -17.20
C LEU A 25 7.29 -1.61 -16.59
N ALA A 26 8.17 -0.97 -17.34
CA ALA A 26 9.57 -0.75 -16.95
C ALA A 26 10.04 0.65 -17.31
N THR A 27 10.96 1.16 -16.49
CA THR A 27 11.81 2.27 -16.92
C THR A 27 13.03 1.71 -17.65
N LEU A 28 13.12 2.00 -18.95
CA LEU A 28 14.19 1.55 -19.83
C LEU A 28 15.23 2.65 -20.04
N HIS A 29 16.51 2.33 -19.86
CA HIS A 29 17.63 3.22 -20.16
C HIS A 29 18.66 2.52 -21.04
N CYS A 30 19.03 3.15 -22.16
CA CYS A 30 20.08 2.66 -23.05
C CYS A 30 20.85 3.85 -23.64
N THR A 31 22.10 3.63 -24.04
CA THR A 31 22.90 4.61 -24.79
C THR A 31 22.22 5.01 -26.09
N ASN A 32 21.50 4.09 -26.73
CA ASN A 32 20.76 4.33 -27.96
C ASN A 32 19.28 4.67 -27.67
N LYS A 33 18.93 5.95 -27.76
CA LYS A 33 17.57 6.44 -27.48
C LYS A 33 16.51 5.90 -28.44
N LYS A 34 16.89 5.50 -29.67
CA LYS A 34 15.93 4.94 -30.65
C LYS A 34 15.42 3.58 -30.18
N VAL A 35 16.33 2.74 -29.65
CA VAL A 35 15.99 1.43 -29.08
C VAL A 35 15.00 1.58 -27.92
N VAL A 36 15.22 2.55 -27.02
CA VAL A 36 14.31 2.81 -25.90
C VAL A 36 12.93 3.24 -26.37
N GLN A 37 12.84 4.14 -27.36
CA GLN A 37 11.56 4.60 -27.89
C GLN A 37 10.77 3.47 -28.56
N GLU A 38 11.44 2.63 -29.34
CA GLU A 38 10.82 1.49 -29.99
C GLU A 38 10.37 0.41 -29.00
N LEU A 39 11.18 0.14 -27.96
CA LEU A 39 10.81 -0.79 -26.91
C LEU A 39 9.63 -0.26 -26.09
N ASN A 40 9.60 1.02 -25.73
CA ASN A 40 8.50 1.61 -24.97
C ASN A 40 7.13 1.47 -25.65
N GLN A 41 7.09 1.51 -26.98
CA GLN A 41 5.85 1.34 -27.75
C GLN A 41 5.46 -0.13 -27.98
N MET A 42 6.36 -1.07 -27.67
CA MET A 42 6.12 -2.49 -27.83
C MET A 42 5.14 -2.98 -26.77
N VAL A 43 4.22 -3.85 -27.20
CA VAL A 43 3.30 -4.57 -26.33
C VAL A 43 4.08 -5.70 -25.67
N PHE A 44 4.18 -5.68 -24.35
CA PHE A 44 4.81 -6.75 -23.58
C PHE A 44 3.88 -7.96 -23.47
N TYR A 45 2.65 -7.73 -23.03
CA TYR A 45 1.67 -8.80 -22.83
C TYR A 45 0.24 -8.25 -22.96
N THR A 46 -0.66 -9.06 -23.50
CA THR A 46 -2.09 -8.75 -23.54
C THR A 46 -2.81 -9.66 -22.56
N LEU A 47 -3.32 -9.07 -21.48
CA LEU A 47 -4.04 -9.79 -20.44
C LEU A 47 -5.33 -10.40 -21.02
N PRO A 48 -5.61 -11.70 -20.79
CA PRO A 48 -6.77 -12.37 -21.33
C PRO A 48 -8.08 -11.79 -20.79
N ALA A 49 -9.14 -11.85 -21.60
CA ALA A 49 -10.38 -11.14 -21.31
C ALA A 49 -11.12 -11.62 -20.04
N HIS A 50 -10.88 -12.87 -19.64
CA HIS A 50 -11.37 -13.50 -18.42
C HIS A 50 -10.22 -13.91 -17.49
N GLY A 51 -9.07 -13.24 -17.60
CA GLY A 51 -7.88 -13.52 -16.79
C GLY A 51 -8.00 -13.09 -15.33
N PRO A 52 -7.09 -13.59 -14.47
CA PRO A 52 -6.99 -13.15 -13.08
C PRO A 52 -6.65 -11.65 -13.00
N GLN A 53 -7.10 -10.99 -11.93
CA GLN A 53 -6.81 -9.57 -11.70
C GLN A 53 -5.32 -9.32 -11.50
N LYS A 54 -4.64 -10.20 -10.75
CA LYS A 54 -3.19 -10.14 -10.53
C LYS A 54 -2.53 -11.25 -11.33
N THR A 55 -1.61 -10.88 -12.21
CA THR A 55 -0.81 -11.82 -13.00
C THR A 55 0.65 -11.61 -12.66
N MET A 56 1.36 -12.69 -12.35
CA MET A 56 2.76 -12.62 -11.96
C MET A 56 3.67 -12.98 -13.14
N PHE A 57 4.74 -12.22 -13.28
CA PHE A 57 5.73 -12.38 -14.32
C PHE A 57 7.13 -12.38 -13.70
N THR A 58 8.01 -13.17 -14.29
CA THR A 58 9.44 -13.15 -13.98
C THR A 58 10.18 -12.32 -15.03
N ILE A 59 11.29 -11.69 -14.64
CA ILE A 59 12.16 -10.90 -15.50
C ILE A 59 12.66 -11.69 -16.73
N ALA A 60 12.72 -13.02 -16.64
CA ALA A 60 13.03 -13.89 -17.77
C ALA A 60 12.08 -13.68 -18.95
N LYS A 61 10.77 -13.49 -18.69
CA LYS A 61 9.79 -13.21 -19.75
C LYS A 61 10.05 -11.86 -20.43
N VAL A 62 10.50 -10.88 -19.65
CA VAL A 62 10.92 -9.57 -20.17
C VAL A 62 12.15 -9.70 -21.08
N TYR A 63 13.14 -10.49 -20.69
CA TYR A 63 14.31 -10.75 -21.52
C TYR A 63 13.96 -11.44 -22.83
N GLU A 64 13.10 -12.46 -22.78
CA GLU A 64 12.64 -13.19 -23.96
C GLU A 64 12.02 -12.24 -25.00
N VAL A 65 11.08 -11.39 -24.56
CA VAL A 65 10.39 -10.45 -25.46
C VAL A 65 11.34 -9.38 -26.04
N ILE A 66 12.32 -8.91 -25.24
CA ILE A 66 13.32 -7.96 -25.72
C ILE A 66 14.28 -8.62 -26.72
N HIS A 67 14.76 -9.83 -26.43
CA HIS A 67 15.70 -10.58 -27.28
C HIS A 67 15.07 -11.05 -28.58
N GLN A 68 13.75 -11.27 -28.64
CA GLN A 68 13.05 -11.53 -29.90
C GLN A 68 13.23 -10.41 -30.93
N LYS A 69 13.30 -9.14 -30.50
CA LYS A 69 13.50 -7.99 -31.39
C LYS A 69 14.96 -7.54 -31.48
N TYR A 70 15.73 -7.66 -30.40
CA TYR A 70 17.15 -7.29 -30.37
C TYR A 70 18.00 -8.43 -29.76
N PRO A 71 18.39 -9.44 -30.57
CA PRO A 71 19.12 -10.61 -30.09
C PRO A 71 20.51 -10.31 -29.51
N ASN A 72 21.12 -9.22 -29.97
CA ASN A 72 22.48 -8.83 -29.59
C ASN A 72 22.53 -7.79 -28.45
N LEU A 73 21.37 -7.43 -27.87
CA LEU A 73 21.29 -6.41 -26.84
C LEU A 73 21.58 -7.03 -25.46
N LYS A 74 22.54 -6.44 -24.74
CA LYS A 74 22.87 -6.87 -23.38
C LYS A 74 21.91 -6.21 -22.41
N ILE A 75 21.24 -7.01 -21.56
CA ILE A 75 20.24 -6.51 -20.62
C ILE A 75 20.82 -6.55 -19.20
N GLU A 76 20.67 -5.47 -18.46
CA GLU A 76 21.07 -5.37 -17.05
C GLU A 76 19.85 -4.99 -16.20
N ASN A 77 19.48 -5.84 -15.25
CA ASN A 77 18.34 -5.58 -14.37
C ASN A 77 18.75 -4.74 -13.16
N LEU A 78 18.07 -3.60 -13.00
CA LEU A 78 18.21 -2.67 -11.89
C LEU A 78 16.99 -2.67 -10.95
N GLY A 79 15.97 -3.48 -11.24
CA GLY A 79 14.74 -3.58 -10.45
C GLY A 79 14.50 -4.98 -9.90
N GLU A 80 13.23 -5.27 -9.63
CA GLU A 80 12.81 -6.56 -9.09
C GLU A 80 12.92 -7.67 -10.15
N ARG A 81 13.18 -8.90 -9.70
CA ARG A 81 13.26 -10.09 -10.59
C ARG A 81 11.90 -10.70 -10.85
N ASP A 82 11.02 -10.65 -9.86
CA ASP A 82 9.63 -11.12 -9.95
C ASP A 82 8.72 -9.94 -9.68
N PHE A 83 7.71 -9.76 -10.52
CA PHE A 83 6.80 -8.64 -10.45
C PHE A 83 5.36 -9.04 -10.74
N VAL A 84 4.43 -8.24 -10.24
CA VAL A 84 2.99 -8.45 -10.36
C VAL A 84 2.38 -7.33 -11.18
N ILE A 85 1.62 -7.70 -12.20
CA ILE A 85 0.75 -6.78 -12.94
C ILE A 85 -0.64 -6.89 -12.33
N ASP A 86 -1.12 -5.80 -11.72
CA ASP A 86 -2.46 -5.68 -11.15
C ASP A 86 -3.38 -4.96 -12.14
N TYR A 87 -4.28 -5.72 -12.76
CA TYR A 87 -5.28 -5.18 -13.67
C TYR A 87 -6.44 -4.56 -12.90
N GLU A 88 -6.38 -3.25 -12.74
CA GLU A 88 -7.48 -2.51 -12.15
C GLU A 88 -8.60 -2.30 -13.18
N LYS A 89 -9.66 -3.12 -13.11
CA LYS A 89 -10.89 -2.86 -13.88
C LYS A 89 -11.52 -1.54 -13.43
N PRO A 90 -11.71 -0.56 -14.34
CA PRO A 90 -12.36 0.71 -13.99
C PRO A 90 -13.82 0.54 -13.50
N ASP A 91 -14.55 -0.44 -14.05
CA ASP A 91 -16.01 -0.50 -13.93
C ASP A 91 -16.54 -1.28 -12.72
N GLU A 92 -15.77 -2.22 -12.15
CA GLU A 92 -16.22 -3.02 -10.99
C GLU A 92 -16.16 -2.23 -9.67
N LYS A 93 -15.29 -1.20 -9.60
CA LYS A 93 -15.17 -0.32 -8.43
C LYS A 93 -16.46 0.47 -8.16
N GLU A 94 -17.30 0.75 -9.16
CA GLU A 94 -18.51 1.57 -8.92
C GLU A 94 -19.70 0.81 -8.33
N LYS A 95 -19.89 -0.46 -8.71
CA LYS A 95 -21.00 -1.28 -8.18
C LYS A 95 -20.70 -1.86 -6.79
N GLN A 96 -19.44 -2.12 -6.44
CA GLN A 96 -19.06 -2.66 -5.13
C GLN A 96 -18.95 -1.60 -4.03
N LYS A 97 -18.70 -0.32 -4.37
CA LYS A 97 -18.57 0.78 -3.41
C LYS A 97 -19.65 0.79 -2.33
N LYS A 98 -20.93 0.65 -2.70
CA LYS A 98 -22.03 0.71 -1.71
C LYS A 98 -21.97 -0.42 -0.68
N TRP A 99 -21.66 -1.64 -1.13
CA TRP A 99 -21.55 -2.80 -0.25
C TRP A 99 -20.28 -2.75 0.61
N GLU A 100 -19.19 -2.27 0.02
CA GLU A 100 -17.93 -2.01 0.72
C GLU A 100 -18.10 -0.94 1.80
N TYR A 101 -18.86 0.13 1.54
CA TYR A 101 -19.18 1.14 2.56
C TYR A 101 -19.95 0.55 3.73
N VAL A 102 -20.95 -0.30 3.48
CA VAL A 102 -21.72 -0.96 4.54
C VAL A 102 -20.82 -1.86 5.40
N ARG A 103 -19.97 -2.69 4.75
CA ARG A 103 -19.00 -3.51 5.47
C ARG A 103 -18.01 -2.67 6.27
N THR A 104 -17.54 -1.57 5.69
CA THR A 104 -16.60 -0.65 6.34
C THR A 104 -17.23 -0.02 7.58
N ILE A 105 -18.46 0.47 7.49
CA ILE A 105 -19.19 1.04 8.63
C ILE A 105 -19.40 -0.02 9.71
N PHE A 106 -19.79 -1.24 9.33
CA PHE A 106 -19.99 -2.34 10.26
C PHE A 106 -18.71 -2.74 11.01
N VAL A 107 -17.61 -2.95 10.28
CA VAL A 107 -16.30 -3.26 10.87
C VAL A 107 -15.81 -2.11 11.73
N SER A 108 -15.98 -0.86 11.27
CA SER A 108 -15.63 0.33 12.05
C SER A 108 -16.42 0.42 13.34
N PHE A 109 -17.70 0.05 13.35
CA PHE A 109 -18.52 0.02 14.55
C PHE A 109 -18.03 -1.02 15.57
N ILE A 110 -17.68 -2.23 15.11
CA ILE A 110 -17.11 -3.27 15.97
C ILE A 110 -15.79 -2.80 16.58
N VAL A 111 -14.89 -2.25 15.77
CA VAL A 111 -13.60 -1.72 16.24
C VAL A 111 -13.82 -0.56 17.21
N PHE A 112 -14.78 0.32 16.95
CA PHE A 112 -15.13 1.43 17.83
C PHE A 112 -15.61 0.95 19.21
N MET A 113 -16.52 -0.02 19.24
CA MET A 113 -17.00 -0.62 20.50
C MET A 113 -15.85 -1.31 21.25
N GLY A 114 -14.99 -2.06 20.55
CA GLY A 114 -13.83 -2.71 21.16
C GLY A 114 -12.81 -1.72 21.72
N ALA A 115 -12.50 -0.64 20.98
CA ALA A 115 -11.61 0.41 21.44
C ALA A 115 -12.21 1.17 22.64
N ALA A 116 -13.49 1.52 22.59
CA ALA A 116 -14.19 2.19 23.70
C ALA A 116 -14.18 1.32 24.97
N PHE A 117 -14.45 0.02 24.85
CA PHE A 117 -14.40 -0.92 25.96
C PHE A 117 -13.00 -1.05 26.56
N THR A 118 -11.97 -1.14 25.72
CA THR A 118 -10.56 -1.18 26.17
C THR A 118 -10.18 0.10 26.91
N ILE A 119 -10.53 1.28 26.38
CA ILE A 119 -10.25 2.57 27.03
C ILE A 119 -10.99 2.68 28.37
N MET A 120 -12.27 2.28 28.43
CA MET A 120 -13.05 2.29 29.66
C MET A 120 -12.42 1.37 30.72
N THR A 121 -12.08 0.14 30.33
CA THR A 121 -11.45 -0.83 31.22
C THR A 121 -10.10 -0.34 31.71
N PHE A 122 -9.29 0.27 30.84
CA PHE A 122 -8.01 0.85 31.22
C PHE A 122 -8.16 2.03 32.19
N ASN A 123 -9.13 2.91 31.96
CA ASN A 123 -9.39 4.04 32.85
C ASN A 123 -9.89 3.58 34.23
N GLU A 124 -10.64 2.49 34.28
CA GLU A 124 -11.08 1.87 35.53
C GLU A 124 -9.92 1.14 36.24
N ASP A 125 -9.15 0.34 35.52
CA ASP A 125 -8.04 -0.48 36.05
C ASP A 125 -6.90 0.38 36.63
N VAL A 126 -6.60 1.51 35.99
CA VAL A 126 -5.62 2.49 36.48
C VAL A 126 -6.26 3.51 37.45
N SER A 127 -7.57 3.40 37.69
CA SER A 127 -8.36 4.29 38.55
C SER A 127 -8.11 5.76 38.23
N VAL A 128 -8.25 6.12 36.95
CA VAL A 128 -7.97 7.46 36.42
C VAL A 128 -8.82 8.52 37.12
N ALA A 129 -10.06 8.17 37.50
CA ALA A 129 -10.93 9.05 38.30
C ALA A 129 -10.31 9.42 39.65
N ASP A 130 -9.79 8.44 40.40
CA ASP A 130 -9.15 8.67 41.70
C ASP A 130 -7.88 9.54 41.57
N VAL A 131 -7.12 9.34 40.49
CA VAL A 131 -5.95 10.17 40.19
C VAL A 131 -6.37 11.60 39.90
N PHE A 132 -7.41 11.80 39.08
CA PHE A 132 -7.92 13.13 38.76
C PHE A 132 -8.50 13.84 39.99
N ASP A 133 -9.15 13.12 40.90
CA ASP A 133 -9.70 13.69 42.13
C ASP A 133 -8.59 14.15 43.07
N LYS A 134 -7.52 13.35 43.22
CA LYS A 134 -6.32 13.74 43.99
C LYS A 134 -5.63 14.95 43.37
N VAL A 135 -5.45 14.97 42.05
CA VAL A 135 -4.83 16.10 41.35
C VAL A 135 -5.70 17.35 41.46
N TYR A 136 -7.02 17.22 41.31
CA TYR A 136 -7.97 18.33 41.46
C TYR A 136 -7.88 18.93 42.86
N ARG A 137 -7.89 18.10 43.91
CA ARG A 137 -7.75 18.55 45.30
C ARG A 137 -6.40 19.20 45.57
N LEU A 138 -5.31 18.69 45.00
CA LEU A 138 -3.97 19.28 45.15
C LEU A 138 -3.86 20.66 44.50
N VAL A 139 -4.50 20.87 43.34
CA VAL A 139 -4.38 22.13 42.58
C VAL A 139 -5.39 23.18 43.05
N LEU A 140 -6.66 22.79 43.28
CA LEU A 140 -7.73 23.73 43.67
C LEU A 140 -7.98 23.80 45.18
N GLY A 141 -7.43 22.88 45.98
CA GLY A 141 -7.59 22.88 47.44
C GLY A 141 -9.00 22.49 47.93
N GLN A 142 -9.92 22.12 47.03
CA GLN A 142 -11.30 21.75 47.34
C GLN A 142 -11.65 20.36 46.80
N GLU A 143 -12.60 19.70 47.45
CA GLU A 143 -13.17 18.42 47.01
C GLU A 143 -14.03 18.63 45.76
N LYS A 144 -13.98 17.67 44.84
CA LYS A 144 -14.70 17.68 43.57
C LYS A 144 -16.21 17.48 43.81
N GLN A 145 -17.05 18.36 43.23
CA GLN A 145 -18.52 18.28 43.30
C GLN A 145 -19.16 17.87 41.95
N GLY A 146 -18.63 16.84 41.29
CA GLY A 146 -19.12 16.36 39.99
C GLY A 146 -18.04 16.36 38.90
N GLY A 147 -18.43 16.36 37.62
CA GLY A 147 -17.48 16.33 36.50
C GLY A 147 -16.45 17.46 36.58
N SER A 148 -15.16 17.11 36.58
CA SER A 148 -14.05 18.05 36.75
C SER A 148 -13.58 18.63 35.42
N ILE A 149 -12.99 19.82 35.46
CA ILE A 149 -12.40 20.45 34.27
C ILE A 149 -11.28 19.57 33.67
N ILE A 150 -10.56 18.83 34.51
CA ILE A 150 -9.48 17.92 34.11
C ILE A 150 -10.02 16.78 33.26
N GLU A 151 -11.16 16.20 33.63
CA GLU A 151 -11.84 15.15 32.85
C GLU A 151 -12.27 15.66 31.46
N ILE A 152 -12.75 16.91 31.37
CA ILE A 152 -13.13 17.53 30.10
C ILE A 152 -11.91 17.74 29.20
N PHE A 153 -10.81 18.27 29.77
CA PHE A 153 -9.56 18.44 29.03
C PHE A 153 -8.94 17.10 28.62
N TYR A 154 -9.07 16.05 29.44
CA TYR A 154 -8.65 14.69 29.09
C TYR A 154 -9.49 14.13 27.94
N ALA A 155 -10.82 14.23 28.03
CA ALA A 155 -11.76 13.72 27.02
C ALA A 155 -11.58 14.39 25.64
N ILE A 156 -11.24 15.67 25.60
CA ILE A 156 -10.96 16.40 24.35
C ILE A 156 -9.49 16.26 23.93
N GLY A 157 -8.57 16.29 24.89
CA GLY A 157 -7.13 16.26 24.65
C GLY A 157 -6.66 14.94 24.06
N LEU A 158 -7.25 13.82 24.47
CA LEU A 158 -6.91 12.50 23.95
C LEU A 158 -7.21 12.35 22.45
N PRO A 159 -8.43 12.60 21.94
CA PRO A 159 -8.71 12.54 20.50
C PRO A 159 -7.93 13.60 19.72
N VAL A 160 -7.78 14.82 20.24
CA VAL A 160 -6.97 15.87 19.59
C VAL A 160 -5.50 15.43 19.47
N GLY A 161 -4.94 14.85 20.53
CA GLY A 161 -3.57 14.33 20.56
C GLY A 161 -3.35 13.23 19.51
N ILE A 162 -4.27 12.27 19.42
CA ILE A 162 -4.23 11.19 18.41
C ILE A 162 -4.31 11.77 16.99
N LEU A 163 -5.23 12.72 16.75
CA LEU A 163 -5.38 13.36 15.43
C LEU A 163 -4.14 14.15 15.00
N VAL A 164 -3.47 14.82 15.95
CA VAL A 164 -2.21 15.53 15.72
C VAL A 164 -1.06 14.56 15.50
N PHE A 165 -0.94 13.52 16.32
CA PHE A 165 0.13 12.51 16.22
C PHE A 165 0.11 11.79 14.87
N TYR A 166 -1.07 11.36 14.41
CA TYR A 166 -1.24 10.73 13.11
C TYR A 166 -1.36 11.72 11.95
N ASN A 167 -1.17 13.02 12.22
CA ASN A 167 -1.18 14.09 11.22
C ASN A 167 -2.47 14.10 10.35
N HIS A 168 -3.61 13.67 10.89
CA HIS A 168 -4.83 13.39 10.12
C HIS A 168 -5.41 14.64 9.42
N PHE A 169 -5.23 15.82 10.02
CA PHE A 169 -5.81 17.08 9.54
C PHE A 169 -4.81 18.04 8.87
N ARG A 170 -3.50 17.81 8.98
CA ARG A 170 -2.51 18.74 8.44
C ARG A 170 -2.13 18.35 7.02
N ARG A 171 -2.86 18.92 6.06
CA ARG A 171 -2.43 19.05 4.65
C ARG A 171 -1.16 19.88 4.47
N LYS A 172 -0.68 20.58 5.52
CA LYS A 172 0.62 21.28 5.49
C LYS A 172 1.74 20.28 5.77
N LYS A 173 2.47 19.93 4.72
CA LYS A 173 3.77 19.26 4.75
C LYS A 173 4.72 19.99 5.71
N ILE A 174 4.76 19.58 6.98
CA ILE A 174 5.80 20.03 7.92
C ILE A 174 7.06 19.17 7.75
N LYS A 175 6.91 17.98 7.16
CA LYS A 175 7.98 17.05 6.75
C LYS A 175 7.50 16.22 5.56
N ASP A 176 8.37 15.94 4.61
CA ASP A 176 8.13 14.98 3.51
C ASP A 176 8.26 13.51 3.96
N ASP A 177 8.48 13.28 5.26
CA ASP A 177 8.54 11.95 5.85
C ASP A 177 7.15 11.28 5.81
N PRO A 178 7.06 9.99 5.44
CA PRO A 178 5.79 9.26 5.42
C PRO A 178 5.18 9.22 6.83
N THR A 179 3.86 9.35 6.92
CA THR A 179 3.18 9.21 8.22
C THR A 179 3.28 7.76 8.71
N PRO A 180 3.21 7.50 10.03
CA PRO A 180 3.24 6.13 10.55
C PRO A 180 2.20 5.20 9.88
N ILE A 181 1.01 5.71 9.57
CA ILE A 181 -0.03 4.96 8.84
C ILE A 181 0.42 4.62 7.41
N GLN A 182 1.08 5.55 6.71
CA GLN A 182 1.60 5.29 5.35
C GLN A 182 2.69 4.22 5.36
N VAL A 183 3.58 4.24 6.36
CA VAL A 183 4.64 3.23 6.51
C VAL A 183 4.04 1.84 6.73
N GLU A 184 3.04 1.73 7.61
CA GLU A 184 2.33 0.48 7.88
C GLU A 184 1.58 -0.03 6.65
N MET A 185 0.87 0.83 5.92
CA MET A 185 0.18 0.44 4.68
C MET A 185 1.16 -0.04 3.61
N HIS A 186 2.29 0.64 3.43
CA HIS A 186 3.31 0.21 2.47
C HIS A 186 3.92 -1.14 2.86
N THR A 187 4.18 -1.36 4.16
CA THR A 187 4.72 -2.62 4.67
C THR A 187 3.71 -3.77 4.49
N TYR A 188 2.42 -3.50 4.76
CA TYR A 188 1.34 -4.45 4.51
C TYR A 188 1.25 -4.83 3.02
N GLU A 189 1.26 -3.84 2.12
CA GLU A 189 1.24 -4.09 0.67
C GLU A 189 2.45 -4.92 0.21
N GLU A 190 3.65 -4.60 0.70
CA GLU A 190 4.87 -5.34 0.40
C GLU A 190 4.79 -6.80 0.87
N GLN A 191 4.26 -7.04 2.08
CA GLN A 191 4.05 -8.38 2.62
C GLN A 191 3.02 -9.17 1.81
N VAL A 192 1.92 -8.53 1.41
CA VAL A 192 0.91 -9.16 0.54
C VAL A 192 1.53 -9.53 -0.82
N ASN A 193 2.32 -8.64 -1.42
CA ASN A 193 2.97 -8.94 -2.71
C ASN A 193 3.98 -10.08 -2.58
N LYS A 194 4.83 -10.07 -1.54
CA LYS A 194 5.79 -11.16 -1.28
C LYS A 194 5.11 -12.50 -1.06
N THR A 195 4.01 -12.52 -0.31
CA THR A 195 3.25 -13.76 -0.06
C THR A 195 2.57 -14.28 -1.33
N LEU A 196 2.00 -13.39 -2.16
CA LEU A 196 1.45 -13.77 -3.46
C LEU A 196 2.52 -14.33 -4.39
N ILE A 197 3.71 -13.71 -4.43
CA ILE A 197 4.84 -14.19 -5.25
C ILE A 197 5.28 -15.59 -4.80
N ALA A 198 5.49 -15.77 -3.49
CA ALA A 198 5.88 -17.06 -2.93
C ALA A 198 4.84 -18.16 -3.18
N ALA A 199 3.54 -17.83 -3.06
CA ALA A 199 2.45 -18.76 -3.32
C ALA A 199 2.40 -19.18 -4.79
N ALA A 200 2.49 -18.22 -5.71
CA ALA A 200 2.43 -18.50 -7.15
C ALA A 200 3.67 -19.28 -7.65
N SER A 201 4.85 -19.02 -7.08
CA SER A 201 6.06 -19.84 -7.32
C SER A 201 5.87 -21.28 -6.86
N ARG A 202 5.26 -21.50 -5.69
CA ARG A 202 4.97 -22.85 -5.17
C ARG A 202 3.91 -23.59 -5.99
N GLU A 203 2.93 -22.87 -6.55
CA GLU A 203 1.83 -23.45 -7.33
C GLU A 203 2.14 -23.59 -8.83
N GLY A 204 3.33 -23.17 -9.30
CA GLY A 204 3.69 -23.20 -10.72
C GLY A 204 2.83 -22.29 -11.59
N LYS A 205 2.18 -21.27 -11.00
CA LYS A 205 1.35 -20.28 -11.70
C LYS A 205 2.14 -19.03 -12.12
N THR A 206 3.45 -19.06 -11.92
CA THR A 206 4.42 -18.13 -12.51
C THR A 206 4.38 -18.26 -14.04
N ILE A 207 4.20 -17.15 -14.77
CA ILE A 207 4.50 -17.14 -16.20
C ILE A 207 6.00 -16.90 -16.35
N ASP A 208 6.73 -17.97 -16.67
CA ASP A 208 8.17 -17.98 -16.95
C ASP A 208 8.44 -18.23 -18.44
N SER A 209 9.70 -18.14 -18.89
CA SER A 209 10.07 -18.37 -20.31
C SER A 209 9.68 -19.75 -20.83
N ASP A 210 9.53 -20.73 -19.93
CA ASP A 210 9.31 -22.14 -20.29
C ASP A 210 7.82 -22.54 -20.27
N SER A 211 6.93 -21.66 -19.82
CA SER A 211 5.47 -21.90 -19.82
C SER A 211 4.84 -21.51 -21.15
N VAL A 212 4.78 -22.49 -22.08
CA VAL A 212 3.99 -22.47 -23.32
C VAL A 212 2.58 -22.99 -23.07
#